data_AF-A0A5D2QQ48-F1
#
_entry.id   AF-A0A5D2QQ48-F1
#
_cell.length_a   1.000
_cell.length_b   1.000
_cell.length_c   1.000
_cell.angle_alpha   90.00
_cell.angle_beta   90.00
_cell.angle_gamma   90.00
#
_symmetry.space_group_name_H-M   'P 1'
#
loop_
_entity.id
_entity.type
_entity.pdbx_description
1 polymer ?
#
loop_
_entity_poly.entity_id
_entity_poly.type
_entity_poly.pdbx_seq_one_letter_code
_entity_poly.pdbx_strand_id
1 'polypeptide(L)'
;MATQRLFFTQEYNTTVEFFWSPFLVESNSDNPWRHSIKDRIIKPESIKNNGDDWKGVDYLIFNTYIWWMNSGYMKVLRGSFDAEPVEYDEIERPIAYGRVVKRWAKWVDENVDSKFTSVYFMSMSPTHIKSSDWNNPDGILCANETLPMTNLSIPPPYIGTDYRALQMVADVIQSMKVPVNFINITAMSEYRKDAHTSVYTTRQGQLIIKEQQADPATYADCIHWCLPGLPDTWNELLYTQIISHS
;
A
#
# COMPACT_ATOMS: atom_id res chain seq x y z
N MET A 1 18.15 -11.13 -3.86
CA MET A 1 18.17 -10.01 -4.82
C MET A 1 16.88 -9.24 -4.67
N ALA A 2 16.93 -8.04 -4.10
CA ALA A 2 15.80 -7.13 -4.15
C ALA A 2 15.56 -6.75 -5.61
N THR A 3 14.31 -6.80 -6.06
CA THR A 3 13.95 -6.50 -7.45
C THR A 3 13.48 -5.07 -7.52
N GLN A 4 14.45 -4.16 -7.57
CA GLN A 4 14.23 -2.75 -7.85
C GLN A 4 13.79 -2.63 -9.32
N ARG A 5 12.63 -2.01 -9.57
CA ARG A 5 12.23 -1.62 -10.93
C ARG A 5 12.66 -0.18 -11.13
N LEU A 6 13.37 0.10 -12.21
CA LEU A 6 13.95 1.40 -12.54
C LEU A 6 13.39 1.87 -13.88
N PHE A 7 12.80 3.05 -13.89
CA PHE A 7 12.57 3.84 -15.09
C PHE A 7 13.59 4.98 -15.11
N PHE A 8 14.28 5.19 -16.23
CA PHE A 8 15.33 6.21 -16.34
C PHE A 8 15.05 7.14 -17.51
N THR A 9 15.15 8.44 -17.27
CA THR A 9 15.08 9.49 -18.30
C THR A 9 16.48 10.09 -18.50
N GLN A 10 17.06 9.84 -19.68
CA GLN A 10 18.43 10.28 -19.97
C GLN A 10 18.55 11.81 -20.03
N GLU A 11 17.55 12.49 -20.59
CA GLU A 11 17.57 13.95 -20.78
C GLU A 11 17.70 14.72 -19.46
N TYR A 12 17.08 14.22 -18.39
CA TYR A 12 17.07 14.86 -17.07
C TYR A 12 17.95 14.13 -16.05
N ASN A 13 18.60 13.04 -16.44
CA ASN A 13 19.31 12.12 -15.55
C ASN A 13 18.47 11.77 -14.30
N THR A 14 17.18 11.48 -14.51
CA THR A 14 16.21 11.23 -13.44
C THR A 14 15.76 9.77 -13.45
N THR A 15 15.61 9.18 -12.26
CA THR A 15 15.05 7.84 -12.10
C THR A 15 13.69 7.90 -11.41
N VAL A 16 12.81 6.97 -11.75
CA VAL A 16 11.59 6.68 -11.00
C VAL A 16 11.62 5.19 -10.67
N GLU A 17 11.59 4.90 -9.37
CA GLU A 17 11.93 3.58 -8.87
C GLU A 17 10.84 2.97 -8.01
N PHE A 18 10.71 1.65 -8.09
CA PHE A 18 9.85 0.89 -7.20
C PHE A 18 10.67 -0.18 -6.48
N PHE A 19 10.64 -0.11 -5.16
CA PHE A 19 11.28 -1.07 -4.29
C PHE A 19 10.22 -1.90 -3.54
N TRP A 20 10.19 -3.21 -3.79
CA TRP A 20 9.25 -4.10 -3.14
C TRP A 20 9.56 -4.23 -1.64
N SER A 21 8.78 -3.61 -0.77
CA SER A 21 8.83 -3.82 0.69
C SER A 21 7.43 -3.73 1.27
N PRO A 22 6.58 -4.75 1.05
CA PRO A 22 5.13 -4.64 1.24
C PRO A 22 4.72 -4.40 2.69
N PHE A 23 5.57 -4.78 3.65
CA PHE A 23 5.39 -4.52 5.08
C PHE A 23 6.40 -3.50 5.63
N LEU A 24 7.28 -2.92 4.80
CA LEU A 24 8.45 -2.09 5.17
C LEU A 24 9.54 -2.82 5.98
N VAL A 25 9.13 -3.67 6.91
CA VAL A 25 9.98 -4.55 7.72
C VAL A 25 10.29 -5.86 7.00
N GLU A 26 11.31 -6.55 7.49
CA GLU A 26 11.69 -7.90 7.07
C GLU A 26 10.50 -8.85 7.18
N SER A 27 10.23 -9.59 6.11
CA SER A 27 9.11 -10.53 6.05
C SER A 27 9.40 -11.71 5.14
N ASN A 28 8.66 -12.81 5.34
CA ASN A 28 8.72 -13.94 4.42
C ASN A 28 8.10 -13.66 3.04
N SER A 29 7.57 -12.45 2.81
CA SER A 29 6.93 -12.02 1.57
C SER A 29 7.77 -10.97 0.80
N ASP A 30 9.05 -10.84 1.14
CA ASP A 30 9.97 -9.83 0.61
C ASP A 30 10.50 -10.13 -0.80
N ASN A 31 10.18 -11.30 -1.35
CA ASN A 31 10.49 -11.67 -2.73
C ASN A 31 9.27 -11.40 -3.64
N PRO A 32 9.34 -10.42 -4.56
CA PRO A 32 8.20 -10.07 -5.42
C PRO A 32 7.82 -11.17 -6.43
N TRP A 33 8.61 -12.23 -6.59
CA TRP A 33 8.26 -13.39 -7.42
C TRP A 33 7.68 -14.56 -6.62
N ARG A 34 7.88 -14.56 -5.30
CA ARG A 34 7.44 -15.62 -4.37
C ARG A 34 6.72 -15.02 -3.15
N HIS A 35 5.76 -14.14 -3.42
CA HIS A 35 5.05 -13.42 -2.38
C HIS A 35 3.60 -13.89 -2.16
N SER A 36 3.08 -14.77 -3.00
CA SER A 36 1.73 -15.35 -2.85
C SER A 36 1.76 -16.49 -1.84
N ILE A 37 1.99 -16.15 -0.57
CA ILE A 37 2.09 -17.09 0.55
C ILE A 37 0.86 -16.89 1.44
N LYS A 38 0.25 -18.00 1.88
CA LYS A 38 -0.94 -17.98 2.75
C LYS A 38 -0.61 -17.38 4.12
N ASP A 39 0.52 -17.77 4.69
CA ASP A 39 0.96 -17.35 6.01
C ASP A 39 2.03 -16.27 5.90
N ARG A 40 1.59 -15.01 5.88
CA ARG A 40 2.49 -13.86 5.89
C ARG A 40 3.01 -13.64 7.30
N ILE A 41 4.32 -13.66 7.48
CA ILE A 41 4.99 -13.47 8.77
C ILE A 41 5.94 -12.28 8.65
N ILE A 42 5.84 -11.36 9.61
CA ILE A 42 6.67 -10.16 9.68
C ILE A 42 7.60 -10.22 10.88
N LYS A 43 8.70 -9.45 10.82
CA LYS A 43 9.61 -9.20 11.93
C LYS A 43 9.65 -7.69 12.22
N PRO A 44 8.70 -7.16 13.02
CA PRO A 44 8.45 -5.72 13.14
C PRO A 44 9.64 -4.87 13.59
N GLU A 45 10.62 -5.47 14.26
CA GLU A 45 11.81 -4.80 14.78
C GLU A 45 12.94 -4.69 13.74
N SER A 46 12.81 -5.36 12.59
CA SER A 46 13.84 -5.43 11.55
C SER A 46 13.34 -4.71 10.29
N ILE A 47 13.94 -3.58 9.92
CA ILE A 47 13.65 -2.98 8.61
C ILE A 47 14.21 -3.88 7.53
N LYS A 48 13.45 -4.08 6.43
CA LYS A 48 13.91 -4.90 5.32
C LYS A 48 15.28 -4.42 4.82
N ASN A 49 16.25 -5.35 4.74
CA ASN A 49 17.63 -5.06 4.33
C ASN A 49 18.26 -3.85 5.07
N ASN A 50 17.87 -3.60 6.32
CA ASN A 50 18.26 -2.40 7.07
C ASN A 50 17.93 -1.05 6.40
N GLY A 51 17.09 -1.05 5.35
CA GLY A 51 16.78 0.11 4.53
C GLY A 51 17.95 0.61 3.70
N ASP A 52 18.99 -0.19 3.50
CA ASP A 52 20.18 0.23 2.74
C ASP A 52 19.84 0.65 1.31
N ASP A 53 18.84 0.00 0.71
CA ASP A 53 18.30 0.31 -0.62
C ASP A 53 17.58 1.68 -0.70
N TRP A 54 17.28 2.33 0.43
CA TRP A 54 16.55 3.60 0.49
C TRP A 54 17.46 4.81 0.77
N LYS A 55 18.72 4.57 1.11
CA LYS A 55 19.68 5.63 1.46
C LYS A 55 20.13 6.36 0.19
N GLY A 56 20.20 7.69 0.29
CA GLY A 56 20.66 8.55 -0.82
C GLY A 56 19.62 8.83 -1.90
N VAL A 57 18.35 8.40 -1.71
CA VAL A 57 17.25 8.73 -2.61
C VAL A 57 16.74 10.14 -2.31
N ASP A 58 16.51 10.97 -3.34
CA ASP A 58 16.07 12.36 -3.19
C ASP A 58 14.60 12.49 -2.74
N TYR A 59 13.72 11.59 -3.22
CA TYR A 59 12.30 11.56 -2.88
C TYR A 59 11.89 10.15 -2.48
N LEU A 60 11.61 9.94 -1.18
CA LEU A 60 11.17 8.65 -0.65
C LEU A 60 9.65 8.64 -0.45
N ILE A 61 8.94 7.78 -1.19
CA ILE A 61 7.49 7.62 -1.08
C ILE A 61 7.16 6.25 -0.51
N PHE A 62 6.76 6.22 0.76
CA PHE A 62 6.41 4.98 1.48
C PHE A 62 4.91 4.72 1.45
N ASN A 63 4.52 3.44 1.42
CA ASN A 63 3.18 2.99 1.75
C ASN A 63 3.22 1.54 2.29
N THR A 64 2.20 1.15 3.03
CA THR A 64 1.96 -0.26 3.40
C THR A 64 0.53 -0.39 3.92
N TYR A 65 -0.27 -1.30 3.37
CA TYR A 65 -1.66 -1.46 3.84
C TYR A 65 -2.32 -2.77 3.42
N ILE A 66 -2.43 -3.05 2.13
CA ILE A 66 -3.40 -4.03 1.63
C ILE A 66 -3.22 -5.43 2.22
N TRP A 67 -1.98 -5.91 2.39
CA TRP A 67 -1.74 -7.23 2.96
C TRP A 67 -2.00 -7.33 4.47
N TRP A 68 -2.05 -6.20 5.18
CA TRP A 68 -2.51 -6.17 6.57
C TRP A 68 -4.00 -6.49 6.66
N MET A 69 -4.77 -6.23 5.60
CA MET A 69 -6.21 -6.45 5.57
C MET A 69 -6.62 -7.91 5.38
N ASN A 70 -5.66 -8.81 5.14
CA ASN A 70 -5.91 -10.25 4.96
C ASN A 70 -6.50 -10.93 6.21
N SER A 71 -6.24 -10.38 7.41
CA SER A 71 -6.70 -10.93 8.69
C SER A 71 -6.87 -9.83 9.74
N GLY A 72 -7.61 -10.13 10.81
CA GLY A 72 -7.65 -9.30 12.03
C GLY A 72 -6.38 -9.38 12.87
N TYR A 73 -5.51 -10.36 12.59
CA TYR A 73 -4.24 -10.61 13.28
C TYR A 73 -3.09 -10.68 12.28
N MET A 74 -1.90 -10.27 12.72
CA MET A 74 -0.64 -10.52 12.00
C MET A 74 0.25 -11.48 12.77
N LYS A 75 0.85 -12.41 12.02
CA LYS A 75 1.87 -13.33 12.51
C LYS A 75 3.20 -12.58 12.64
N VAL A 76 3.70 -12.52 13.87
CA VAL A 76 4.97 -11.89 14.22
C VAL A 76 5.98 -12.99 14.55
N LEU A 77 7.09 -13.00 13.82
CA LEU A 77 8.14 -14.01 13.95
C LEU A 77 8.68 -14.07 15.39
N ARG A 78 8.84 -15.30 15.89
CA ARG A 78 9.65 -15.60 17.09
C ARG A 78 10.98 -16.20 16.65
N GLY A 79 12.09 -15.53 16.98
CA GLY A 79 13.43 -16.01 16.62
C GLY A 79 13.81 -15.66 15.18
N SER A 80 14.02 -16.68 14.34
CA SER A 80 14.57 -16.54 12.97
C SER A 80 13.69 -17.24 11.94
N PHE A 81 13.70 -16.73 10.70
CA PHE A 81 13.08 -17.38 9.54
C PHE A 81 13.78 -18.69 9.14
N ASP A 82 15.02 -18.91 9.59
CA ASP A 82 15.79 -20.14 9.34
C ASP A 82 15.52 -21.24 10.39
N ALA A 83 14.64 -21.00 11.37
CA ALA A 83 14.30 -21.98 12.40
C ALA A 83 13.33 -23.05 11.86
N GLU A 84 13.43 -24.28 12.38
CA GLU A 84 12.56 -25.39 12.02
C GLU A 84 11.94 -26.03 13.28
N PRO A 85 10.62 -25.86 13.53
CA PRO A 85 9.67 -25.07 12.74
C PRO A 85 9.85 -23.56 12.93
N VAL A 86 9.40 -22.77 11.94
CA VAL A 86 9.26 -21.32 12.09
C VAL A 86 8.15 -21.03 13.10
N GLU A 87 8.51 -20.45 14.24
CA GLU A 87 7.57 -20.05 15.28
C GLU A 87 7.12 -18.59 15.10
N TYR A 88 5.86 -18.32 15.44
CA TYR A 88 5.30 -16.97 15.42
C TYR A 88 4.20 -16.82 16.47
N ASP A 89 3.94 -15.58 16.86
CA ASP A 89 2.79 -15.19 17.67
C ASP A 89 1.77 -14.46 16.79
N GLU A 90 0.48 -14.66 17.04
CA GLU A 90 -0.57 -13.87 16.39
C GLU A 90 -0.87 -12.62 17.24
N ILE A 91 -0.63 -11.46 16.64
CA ILE A 91 -0.80 -10.16 17.28
C ILE A 91 -1.93 -9.42 16.57
N GLU A 92 -2.79 -8.72 17.31
CA GLU A 92 -3.85 -7.92 16.70
C GLU A 92 -3.27 -6.95 15.66
N ARG A 93 -3.93 -6.88 14.50
CA ARG A 93 -3.46 -6.10 13.35
C ARG A 93 -3.06 -4.65 13.70
N PRO A 94 -3.87 -3.86 14.45
CA PRO A 94 -3.48 -2.50 14.79
C PRO A 94 -2.20 -2.42 15.64
N ILE A 95 -2.01 -3.36 16.56
CA ILE A 95 -0.82 -3.41 17.42
C ILE A 95 0.42 -3.72 16.58
N ALA A 96 0.33 -4.72 15.70
CA ALA A 96 1.43 -5.09 14.81
C ALA A 96 1.77 -3.97 13.81
N TYR A 97 0.76 -3.34 13.22
CA TYR A 97 0.91 -2.20 12.32
C TYR A 97 1.64 -1.03 13.03
N GLY A 98 1.27 -0.73 14.27
CA GLY A 98 1.91 0.32 15.06
C GLY A 98 3.36 0.06 15.40
N ARG A 99 3.74 -1.20 15.65
CA ARG A 99 5.16 -1.58 15.80
C ARG A 99 5.95 -1.28 14.53
N VAL A 100 5.41 -1.67 13.37
CA VAL A 100 6.05 -1.44 12.07
C VAL A 100 6.18 0.03 11.73
N VAL A 101 5.10 0.82 11.85
CA VAL A 101 5.15 2.26 11.53
C VAL A 101 6.12 2.98 12.45
N LYS A 102 6.15 2.67 13.74
CA LYS A 102 7.15 3.23 14.67
C LYS A 102 8.58 2.82 14.31
N ARG A 103 8.79 1.57 13.88
CA ARG A 103 10.11 1.12 13.44
C ARG A 103 10.58 1.83 12.17
N TRP A 104 9.69 2.01 11.20
CA TRP A 104 9.93 2.79 9.99
C TRP A 104 10.27 4.24 10.32
N ALA A 105 9.46 4.90 11.16
CA ALA A 105 9.70 6.28 11.58
C ALA A 105 11.06 6.46 12.26
N LYS A 106 11.43 5.53 13.15
CA LYS A 106 12.76 5.50 13.77
C LYS A 106 13.87 5.37 12.73
N TRP A 107 13.70 4.51 11.73
CA TRP A 107 14.69 4.36 10.66
C TRP A 107 14.83 5.66 9.85
N VAL A 108 13.73 6.32 9.51
CA VAL A 108 13.76 7.61 8.80
C VAL A 108 14.53 8.65 9.62
N ASP A 109 14.19 8.82 10.90
CA ASP A 109 14.87 9.77 11.80
C ASP A 109 16.36 9.49 12.00
N GLU A 110 16.80 8.23 11.84
CA GLU A 110 18.19 7.81 12.01
C GLU A 110 19.02 7.91 10.72
N ASN A 111 18.39 7.87 9.54
CA ASN A 111 19.10 7.65 8.26
C ASN A 111 18.85 8.72 7.20
N VAL A 112 17.82 9.57 7.36
CA VAL A 112 17.45 10.56 6.35
C VAL A 112 17.94 11.95 6.75
N ASP A 113 18.71 12.59 5.86
CA ASP A 113 19.01 14.01 5.95
C ASP A 113 17.96 14.81 5.14
N SER A 114 17.08 15.51 5.86
CA SER A 114 15.99 16.27 5.27
C SER A 114 16.42 17.47 4.42
N LYS A 115 17.73 17.78 4.37
CA LYS A 115 18.28 18.78 3.44
C LYS A 115 18.39 18.25 2.01
N PHE A 116 18.54 16.94 1.86
CA PHE A 116 18.77 16.29 0.57
C PHE A 116 17.59 15.40 0.16
N THR A 117 16.89 14.84 1.15
CA THR A 117 15.81 13.89 0.90
C THR A 117 14.48 14.42 1.42
N SER A 118 13.46 14.44 0.56
CA SER A 118 12.06 14.65 0.96
C SER A 118 11.37 13.31 1.18
N VAL A 119 10.68 13.17 2.32
CA VAL A 119 9.98 11.94 2.69
C VAL A 119 8.47 12.15 2.58
N TYR A 120 7.80 11.17 1.98
CA TYR A 120 6.36 11.11 1.82
C TYR A 120 5.83 9.79 2.34
N PHE A 121 4.63 9.82 2.90
CA PHE A 121 3.86 8.61 3.17
C PHE A 121 2.50 8.71 2.49
N MET A 122 2.23 7.79 1.58
CA MET A 122 0.94 7.70 0.89
C MET A 122 -0.02 6.87 1.73
N SER A 123 -1.16 7.46 2.09
CA SER A 123 -2.16 6.82 2.95
C SER A 123 -2.80 5.60 2.28
N MET A 124 -3.66 4.90 3.01
CA MET A 124 -4.23 3.62 2.58
C MET A 124 -5.05 3.76 1.31
N SER A 125 -4.73 2.92 0.33
CA SER A 125 -5.56 2.67 -0.84
C SER A 125 -6.70 1.72 -0.42
N PRO A 126 -7.97 2.11 -0.62
CA PRO A 126 -9.12 1.32 -0.20
C PRO A 126 -9.42 0.16 -1.16
N THR A 127 -10.33 -0.70 -0.74
CA THR A 127 -10.87 -1.81 -1.55
C THR A 127 -12.37 -1.63 -1.77
N HIS A 128 -12.91 -2.18 -2.86
CA HIS A 128 -14.35 -2.13 -3.15
C HIS A 128 -14.93 -3.54 -3.33
N ILE A 129 -14.88 -4.34 -2.26
CA ILE A 129 -15.26 -5.77 -2.29
C ILE A 129 -16.70 -6.06 -1.88
N LYS A 130 -17.52 -5.04 -1.60
CA LYS A 130 -18.91 -5.25 -1.16
C LYS A 130 -19.80 -4.11 -1.62
N SER A 131 -20.48 -4.34 -2.73
CA SER A 131 -21.37 -3.39 -3.41
C SER A 131 -22.47 -2.78 -2.53
N SER A 132 -22.97 -3.55 -1.55
CA SER A 132 -23.94 -3.05 -0.59
C SER A 132 -23.42 -1.89 0.27
N ASP A 133 -22.10 -1.77 0.43
CA ASP A 133 -21.50 -0.71 1.27
C ASP A 133 -21.74 0.68 0.65
N TRP A 134 -21.97 0.77 -0.66
CA TRP A 134 -22.37 2.01 -1.34
C TRP A 134 -23.81 1.97 -1.89
N ASN A 135 -24.70 1.28 -1.19
CA ASN A 135 -26.13 1.18 -1.50
C ASN A 135 -26.45 0.51 -2.84
N ASN A 136 -25.61 -0.40 -3.32
CA ASN A 136 -25.88 -1.23 -4.49
C ASN A 136 -25.93 -2.72 -4.11
N PRO A 137 -26.96 -3.20 -3.38
CA PRO A 137 -27.00 -4.58 -2.88
C PRO A 137 -27.04 -5.65 -3.98
N ASP A 138 -27.50 -5.29 -5.18
CA ASP A 138 -27.57 -6.21 -6.33
C ASP A 138 -26.28 -6.17 -7.19
N GLY A 139 -25.31 -5.30 -6.86
CA GLY A 139 -24.02 -5.21 -7.52
C GLY A 139 -23.09 -6.36 -7.15
N ILE A 140 -22.05 -6.60 -7.95
CA ILE A 140 -21.06 -7.67 -7.71
C ILE A 140 -19.70 -7.05 -7.42
N LEU A 141 -19.30 -6.99 -6.14
CA LEU A 141 -18.05 -6.35 -5.72
C LEU A 141 -17.95 -4.94 -6.34
N CYS A 142 -16.85 -4.60 -7.02
CA CYS A 142 -16.68 -3.39 -7.84
C CYS A 142 -17.02 -3.57 -9.32
N ALA A 143 -17.42 -4.77 -9.75
CA ALA A 143 -17.68 -5.04 -11.16
C ALA A 143 -18.94 -4.31 -11.64
N ASN A 144 -18.89 -3.82 -12.89
CA ASN A 144 -19.92 -3.01 -13.53
C ASN A 144 -20.18 -1.63 -12.88
N GLU A 145 -19.41 -1.24 -11.87
CA GLU A 145 -19.39 0.15 -11.39
C GLU A 145 -18.62 0.99 -12.41
N THR A 146 -19.29 1.95 -13.06
CA THR A 146 -18.70 2.76 -14.15
C THR A 146 -18.66 4.26 -13.83
N LEU A 147 -19.24 4.65 -12.70
CA LEU A 147 -19.23 6.02 -12.20
C LEU A 147 -18.76 6.03 -10.75
N PRO A 148 -18.03 7.07 -10.33
CA PRO A 148 -17.69 7.25 -8.93
C PRO A 148 -18.97 7.43 -8.10
N MET A 149 -18.85 7.32 -6.78
CA MET A 149 -19.90 7.78 -5.88
C MET A 149 -20.10 9.29 -6.07
N THR A 150 -21.31 9.70 -6.42
CA THR A 150 -21.64 11.08 -6.83
C THR A 150 -22.14 11.96 -5.69
N ASN A 151 -22.60 11.36 -4.59
CA ASN A 151 -23.04 12.12 -3.43
C ASN A 151 -21.85 12.51 -2.54
N LEU A 152 -21.26 13.67 -2.84
CA LEU A 152 -20.14 14.23 -2.08
C LEU A 152 -20.59 15.02 -0.84
N SER A 153 -21.89 15.17 -0.61
CA SER A 153 -22.44 15.91 0.54
C SER A 153 -22.41 15.11 1.84
N ILE A 154 -22.04 13.83 1.77
CA ILE A 154 -21.92 12.91 2.90
C ILE A 154 -20.52 12.27 2.78
N PRO A 155 -19.80 12.03 3.89
CA PRO A 155 -18.57 11.24 3.85
C PRO A 155 -18.77 9.92 3.08
N PRO A 156 -17.71 9.38 2.45
CA PRO A 156 -17.82 8.09 1.78
C PRO A 156 -18.35 7.06 2.79
N PRO A 157 -19.24 6.15 2.37
CA PRO A 157 -19.72 5.11 3.25
C PRO A 157 -18.54 4.25 3.70
N TYR A 158 -18.67 3.64 4.88
CA TYR A 158 -17.65 2.74 5.38
C TYR A 158 -17.52 1.49 4.50
N ILE A 159 -16.50 1.46 3.63
CA ILE A 159 -16.20 0.35 2.72
C ILE A 159 -15.14 -0.62 3.27
N GLY A 160 -14.98 -0.67 4.59
CA GLY A 160 -14.06 -1.60 5.26
C GLY A 160 -12.64 -1.09 5.48
N THR A 161 -12.32 0.15 5.09
CA THR A 161 -11.00 0.76 5.34
C THR A 161 -10.71 0.85 6.84
N ASP A 162 -9.55 0.37 7.29
CA ASP A 162 -9.13 0.48 8.68
C ASP A 162 -8.53 1.85 8.97
N TYR A 163 -9.39 2.83 9.25
CA TYR A 163 -8.99 4.20 9.59
C TYR A 163 -8.09 4.30 10.84
N ARG A 164 -8.00 3.25 11.67
CA ARG A 164 -7.01 3.21 12.77
C ARG A 164 -5.59 3.18 12.23
N ALA A 165 -5.34 2.53 11.09
CA ALA A 165 -4.05 2.56 10.42
C ALA A 165 -3.73 3.97 9.90
N LEU A 166 -4.75 4.70 9.42
CA LEU A 166 -4.61 6.10 8.99
C LEU A 166 -4.13 6.98 10.12
N GLN A 167 -4.90 6.95 11.20
CA GLN A 167 -4.65 7.78 12.36
C GLN A 167 -3.27 7.47 12.95
N MET A 168 -2.90 6.20 13.01
CA MET A 168 -1.62 5.77 13.54
C MET A 168 -0.42 6.29 12.73
N VAL A 169 -0.51 6.31 11.39
CA VAL A 169 0.53 6.92 10.54
C VAL A 169 0.57 8.42 10.78
N ALA A 170 -0.59 9.09 10.78
CA ALA A 170 -0.67 10.53 11.01
C ALA A 170 -0.07 10.93 12.38
N ASP A 171 -0.39 10.19 13.43
CA ASP A 171 0.12 10.42 14.79
C ASP A 171 1.64 10.21 14.87
N VAL A 172 2.15 9.14 14.24
CA VAL A 172 3.60 8.86 14.24
C VAL A 172 4.35 9.96 13.49
N ILE A 173 3.88 10.36 12.30
CA ILE A 173 4.51 11.41 11.49
C ILE A 173 4.61 12.73 12.26
N GLN A 174 3.58 13.11 13.03
CA GLN A 174 3.61 14.34 13.83
C GLN A 174 4.71 14.35 14.90
N SER A 175 5.18 13.18 15.33
CA SER A 175 6.22 13.03 16.36
C SER A 175 7.64 12.85 15.81
N MET A 176 7.80 12.77 14.48
CA MET A 176 9.09 12.54 13.83
C MET A 176 9.95 13.79 13.82
N LYS A 177 11.27 13.59 13.83
CA LYS A 177 12.25 14.69 13.68
C LYS A 177 12.39 15.10 12.22
N VAL A 178 12.44 14.11 11.33
CA VAL A 178 12.44 14.32 9.89
C VAL A 178 11.01 14.62 9.46
N PRO A 179 10.75 15.75 8.78
CA PRO A 179 9.42 16.08 8.30
C PRO A 179 8.99 15.06 7.25
N VAL A 180 7.77 14.54 7.39
CA VAL A 180 7.15 13.65 6.40
C VAL A 180 5.89 14.29 5.87
N ASN A 181 5.79 14.38 4.55
CA ASN A 181 4.60 14.85 3.86
C ASN A 181 3.58 13.70 3.74
N PHE A 182 2.47 13.82 4.46
CA PHE A 182 1.42 12.81 4.43
C PHE A 182 0.46 13.05 3.26
N ILE A 183 0.50 12.18 2.25
CA ILE A 183 -0.37 12.26 1.07
C ILE A 183 -1.65 11.49 1.37
N ASN A 184 -2.65 12.21 1.89
CA ASN A 184 -3.93 11.64 2.30
C ASN A 184 -4.86 11.41 1.10
N ILE A 185 -4.70 10.25 0.47
CA ILE A 185 -5.49 9.77 -0.67
C ILE A 185 -6.73 8.95 -0.26
N THR A 186 -6.85 8.53 1.01
CA THR A 186 -7.81 7.48 1.40
C THR A 186 -9.24 7.85 1.06
N ALA A 187 -9.80 8.90 1.67
CA ALA A 187 -11.22 9.24 1.51
C ALA A 187 -11.59 9.56 0.05
N MET A 188 -10.74 10.29 -0.68
CA MET A 188 -10.99 10.59 -2.10
C MET A 188 -10.97 9.32 -2.97
N SER A 189 -10.16 8.34 -2.60
CA SER A 189 -10.08 7.05 -3.29
C SER A 189 -11.29 6.15 -2.98
N GLU A 190 -11.92 6.31 -1.82
CA GLU A 190 -13.14 5.58 -1.48
C GLU A 190 -14.30 5.96 -2.39
N TYR A 191 -14.35 7.18 -2.94
CA TYR A 191 -15.37 7.54 -3.93
C TYR A 191 -15.23 6.81 -5.27
N ARG A 192 -14.09 6.17 -5.53
CA ARG A 192 -13.71 5.70 -6.87
C ARG A 192 -13.97 4.22 -7.08
N LYS A 193 -15.16 3.75 -6.70
CA LYS A 193 -15.62 2.38 -6.95
C LYS A 193 -15.55 1.95 -8.43
N ASP A 194 -15.49 2.91 -9.35
CA ASP A 194 -15.40 2.75 -10.81
C ASP A 194 -13.98 2.48 -11.35
N ALA A 195 -12.93 2.73 -10.57
CA ALA A 195 -11.57 2.84 -11.11
C ALA A 195 -10.72 1.57 -10.97
N HIS A 196 -11.29 0.50 -10.41
CA HIS A 196 -10.60 -0.78 -10.24
C HIS A 196 -10.41 -1.53 -11.55
N THR A 197 -9.41 -2.41 -11.60
CA THR A 197 -9.18 -3.29 -12.76
C THR A 197 -10.30 -4.29 -12.97
N SER A 198 -11.02 -4.68 -11.90
CA SER A 198 -12.11 -5.64 -11.95
C SER A 198 -11.66 -6.93 -12.64
N VAL A 199 -12.38 -7.43 -13.63
CA VAL A 199 -12.00 -8.63 -14.39
C VAL A 199 -11.04 -8.35 -15.55
N TYR A 200 -10.67 -7.09 -15.78
CA TYR A 200 -9.79 -6.65 -16.87
C TYR A 200 -8.32 -6.62 -16.42
N THR A 201 -7.86 -7.73 -15.84
CA THR A 201 -6.54 -7.85 -15.22
C THR A 201 -5.86 -9.18 -15.58
N THR A 202 -4.71 -9.43 -14.96
CA THR A 202 -4.01 -10.71 -15.03
C THR A 202 -4.15 -11.49 -13.73
N ARG A 203 -4.18 -12.82 -13.83
CA ARG A 203 -4.08 -13.74 -12.70
C ARG A 203 -2.92 -14.70 -12.95
N GLN A 204 -1.98 -14.78 -12.01
CA GLN A 204 -0.76 -15.60 -12.15
C GLN A 204 0.02 -15.32 -13.45
N GLY A 205 0.05 -14.05 -13.90
CA GLY A 205 0.78 -13.62 -15.09
C GLY A 205 0.06 -13.85 -16.42
N GLN A 206 -1.17 -14.36 -16.41
CA GLN A 206 -1.99 -14.56 -17.61
C GLN A 206 -3.23 -13.66 -17.58
N LEU A 207 -3.63 -13.13 -18.74
CA LEU A 207 -4.88 -12.37 -18.87
C LEU A 207 -6.08 -13.24 -18.52
N ILE A 208 -7.02 -12.68 -17.77
CA ILE A 208 -8.30 -13.34 -17.46
C ILE A 208 -9.10 -13.53 -18.76
N ILE A 209 -9.51 -14.78 -19.05
CA ILE A 209 -10.25 -15.14 -20.26
C ILE A 209 -11.74 -14.79 -20.16
N LYS A 210 -12.46 -14.76 -21.29
CA LYS A 210 -13.87 -14.33 -21.34
C LYS A 210 -14.78 -15.09 -20.37
N GLU A 211 -14.56 -16.39 -20.24
CA GLU A 211 -15.32 -17.27 -19.35
C GLU A 211 -15.12 -16.88 -17.87
N GLN A 212 -13.91 -16.46 -17.50
CA GLN A 212 -13.60 -15.96 -16.16
C GLN A 212 -14.11 -14.52 -15.96
N GLN A 213 -14.03 -13.68 -16.99
CA GLN A 213 -14.61 -12.32 -16.96
C GLN A 213 -16.13 -12.34 -16.74
N ALA A 214 -16.81 -13.40 -17.19
CA ALA A 214 -18.24 -13.60 -16.97
C ALA A 214 -18.60 -13.96 -15.52
N ASP A 215 -17.63 -14.26 -14.66
CA ASP A 215 -17.81 -14.52 -13.23
C ASP A 215 -17.03 -13.50 -12.36
N PRO A 216 -17.47 -12.24 -12.31
CA PRO A 216 -16.81 -11.21 -11.52
C PRO A 216 -16.82 -11.51 -10.01
N ALA A 217 -17.77 -12.30 -9.50
CA ALA A 217 -17.83 -12.65 -8.09
C ALA A 217 -16.58 -13.44 -7.63
N THR A 218 -16.00 -14.23 -8.54
CA THR A 218 -14.79 -15.02 -8.28
C THR A 218 -13.51 -14.31 -8.76
N TYR A 219 -13.60 -13.54 -9.84
CA TYR A 219 -12.43 -13.09 -10.60
C TYR A 219 -12.18 -11.58 -10.57
N ALA A 220 -13.10 -10.74 -10.08
CA ALA A 220 -12.88 -9.31 -10.05
C ALA A 220 -11.80 -8.92 -9.03
N ASP A 221 -10.83 -8.14 -9.48
CA ASP A 221 -9.84 -7.47 -8.64
C ASP A 221 -10.36 -6.09 -8.27
N CYS A 222 -10.80 -5.95 -7.02
CA CYS A 222 -11.30 -4.70 -6.44
C CYS A 222 -10.29 -4.09 -5.45
N ILE A 223 -9.01 -4.30 -5.74
CA ILE A 223 -7.86 -3.80 -4.98
C ILE A 223 -7.00 -2.91 -5.87
N HIS A 224 -6.62 -3.41 -7.06
CA HIS A 224 -5.76 -2.69 -7.98
C HIS A 224 -6.56 -1.76 -8.89
N TRP A 225 -5.87 -0.79 -9.47
CA TRP A 225 -6.46 0.32 -10.22
C TRP A 225 -6.05 0.26 -11.68
N CYS A 226 -6.96 0.65 -12.58
CA CYS A 226 -6.63 0.88 -13.97
C CYS A 226 -5.62 2.03 -14.12
N LEU A 227 -4.81 1.97 -15.18
CA LEU A 227 -3.97 3.07 -15.65
C LEU A 227 -4.25 3.32 -17.14
N PRO A 228 -4.49 4.56 -17.58
CA PRO A 228 -4.66 5.77 -16.75
C PRO A 228 -5.87 5.66 -15.82
N GLY A 229 -5.83 6.32 -14.67
CA GLY A 229 -6.84 6.18 -13.63
C GLY A 229 -6.53 6.90 -12.32
N LEU A 230 -7.10 6.41 -11.22
CA LEU A 230 -6.98 7.04 -9.90
C LEU A 230 -5.53 7.26 -9.41
N PRO A 231 -4.57 6.34 -9.63
CA PRO A 231 -3.19 6.58 -9.22
C PRO A 231 -2.53 7.78 -9.91
N ASP A 232 -3.02 8.22 -11.07
CA ASP A 232 -2.54 9.45 -11.72
C ASP A 232 -2.84 10.66 -10.84
N THR A 233 -4.03 10.74 -10.24
CA THR A 233 -4.39 11.80 -9.29
C THR A 233 -3.53 11.74 -8.02
N TRP A 234 -3.16 10.56 -7.54
CA TRP A 234 -2.23 10.45 -6.41
C TRP A 234 -0.86 11.03 -6.76
N ASN A 235 -0.40 10.78 -7.99
CA ASN A 235 0.84 11.33 -8.51
C ASN A 235 0.74 12.84 -8.76
N GLU A 236 -0.42 13.39 -9.13
CA GLU A 236 -0.63 14.84 -9.21
C GLU A 236 -0.50 15.53 -7.83
N LEU A 237 -1.01 14.89 -6.77
CA LEU A 237 -0.83 15.36 -5.39
C LEU A 237 0.64 15.32 -4.97
N LEU A 238 1.33 14.21 -5.24
CA LEU A 238 2.77 14.07 -4.99
C LEU A 238 3.58 15.12 -5.76
N TYR A 239 3.30 15.27 -7.05
CA TYR A 239 3.94 16.25 -7.93
C TYR A 239 3.77 17.67 -7.38
N THR A 240 2.55 18.03 -6.99
CA THR A 240 2.25 19.34 -6.38
C THR A 240 3.10 19.58 -5.13
N GLN A 241 3.23 18.57 -4.26
CA GLN A 241 4.06 18.69 -3.06
C GLN A 241 5.55 18.83 -3.40
N ILE A 242 6.05 18.09 -4.38
CA ILE A 242 7.44 18.21 -4.84
C ILE A 242 7.72 19.62 -5.34
N ILE A 243 6.93 20.14 -6.28
CA ILE A 243 7.18 21.47 -6.89
C ILE A 243 6.93 22.64 -5.93
N SER A 244 6.13 22.45 -4.88
CA SER A 244 5.87 23.51 -3.87
C SER A 244 7.01 23.68 -2.88
N HIS A 245 7.90 22.69 -2.79
CA HIS A 245 9.03 22.66 -1.87
C HIS A 245 10.39 22.53 -2.58
N SER A 246 10.39 22.59 -3.92
CA SER A 246 11.59 22.64 -4.77
C SER A 246 12.19 24.05 -4.85
#